data_AF-W9YR58-F1
#
_entry.id   AF-W9YR58-F1
#
_cell.length_a   1.000
_cell.length_b   1.000
_cell.length_c   1.000
_cell.angle_alpha   90.00
_cell.angle_beta   90.00
_cell.angle_gamma   90.00
#
_symmetry.space_group_name_H-M   'P 1'
#
loop_
_entity.id
_entity.type
_entity.pdbx_description
1 polymer ?
#
loop_
_entity_poly.entity_id
_entity_poly.type
_entity_poly.pdbx_seq_one_letter_code
_entity_poly.pdbx_strand_id
1 'polypeptide(L)'
;MHYSYLPLLASLASSSLAAETVLGVYIFSRHGDRTAKMTPPANLTTLGLEEVYTSGTYYRNRYVASDASHRIHGINSDLIKQSQITASAPTDTVLQNSAQGFLQGLYPPVGETLGSSTLRNGTVVQSPLDGIQFIPLQTVTTGTNSENSAWLQGATNCANAQISSNNYFQSASYLETLNRTHSFYTSVAPMINRTFTSAQTSFKNAYTIFDLLNVASIHNTSANFPHADLLTDETFFQLRTLADQHEWGLAYNESEPIRAVTGAIIASEVVKALNGTITRQGKNKLNIQFGAYAGMMSYFGLANLTLASPDFYGVPDYASTLVWELVTNATVGSSSSEFPSADEISVRFLFHNGTTSNISEPIEYPLFGTDNSLMPWSDFVSSMNKISISSQKDWCTACGNSTGVCSPESLGESGSSVNSSSSSSGSNNSGGGGISKAVAGVIGAMVTLAVILGAELLILLVGGYRLVSKKRLAGTSPESSVGSGANAGGPKA
;
A
#
# COMPACT_ATOMS: atom_id res chain seq x y z
N MET A 1 79.21 -20.60 27.80
CA MET A 1 77.89 -19.93 27.95
C MET A 1 77.04 -20.37 26.76
N HIS A 2 76.18 -21.36 26.95
CA HIS A 2 75.27 -21.86 25.91
C HIS A 2 73.87 -21.34 26.23
N TYR A 3 73.34 -20.48 25.36
CA TYR A 3 71.95 -20.03 25.43
C TYR A 3 71.10 -20.93 24.53
N SER A 4 70.20 -21.68 25.15
CA SER A 4 69.13 -22.43 24.50
C SER A 4 68.07 -21.46 23.99
N TYR A 5 67.75 -21.51 22.70
CA TYR A 5 66.60 -20.84 22.12
C TYR A 5 65.41 -21.82 22.08
N LEU A 6 64.36 -21.51 22.83
CA LEU A 6 63.07 -22.19 22.81
C LEU A 6 62.21 -21.52 21.70
N PRO A 7 61.64 -22.25 20.72
CA PRO A 7 60.70 -21.64 19.79
C PRO A 7 59.31 -21.52 20.46
N LEU A 8 58.83 -20.28 20.59
CA LEU A 8 57.48 -19.96 21.03
C LEU A 8 56.52 -20.15 19.84
N LEU A 9 55.72 -21.23 19.85
CA LEU A 9 54.58 -21.38 18.95
C LEU A 9 53.47 -20.44 19.40
N ALA A 10 53.32 -19.30 18.71
CA ALA A 10 52.16 -18.44 18.84
C ALA A 10 50.97 -19.10 18.14
N SER A 11 50.00 -19.62 18.90
CA SER A 11 48.70 -20.01 18.38
C SER A 11 47.93 -18.75 17.98
N LEU A 12 47.82 -18.48 16.68
CA LEU A 12 46.85 -17.53 16.15
C LEU A 12 45.45 -18.14 16.29
N ALA A 13 44.81 -17.92 17.44
CA ALA A 13 43.37 -18.06 17.54
C ALA A 13 42.74 -17.00 16.63
N SER A 14 42.40 -17.40 15.40
CA SER A 14 41.59 -16.59 14.51
C SER A 14 40.17 -16.61 15.06
N SER A 15 39.82 -15.62 15.88
CA SER A 15 38.43 -15.31 16.17
C SER A 15 37.79 -14.86 14.86
N SER A 16 37.26 -15.78 14.07
CA SER A 16 36.35 -15.39 13.00
C SER A 16 35.13 -14.78 13.69
N LEU A 17 35.06 -13.45 13.72
CA LEU A 17 33.78 -12.77 13.85
C LEU A 17 32.89 -13.40 12.77
N ALA A 18 31.87 -14.15 13.19
CA ALA A 18 30.93 -14.75 12.27
C ALA A 18 30.39 -13.63 11.38
N ALA A 19 30.56 -13.78 10.07
CA ALA A 19 29.99 -12.83 9.12
C ALA A 19 28.47 -12.85 9.28
N GLU A 20 27.85 -11.67 9.27
CA GLU A 20 26.41 -11.55 9.37
C GLU A 20 25.72 -12.39 8.29
N THR A 21 24.71 -13.16 8.69
CA THR A 21 23.95 -14.05 7.82
C THR A 21 22.52 -13.54 7.67
N VAL A 22 22.05 -13.41 6.44
CA VAL A 22 20.64 -13.09 6.13
C VAL A 22 19.81 -14.38 6.13
N LEU A 23 18.80 -14.45 6.98
CA LEU A 23 17.94 -15.63 7.15
C LEU A 23 16.70 -15.60 6.26
N GLY A 24 16.19 -14.40 6.00
CA GLY A 24 15.06 -14.14 5.13
C GLY A 24 14.77 -12.66 4.99
N VAL A 25 13.99 -12.32 3.98
CA VAL A 25 13.75 -10.93 3.56
C VAL A 25 12.29 -10.74 3.19
N TYR A 26 11.75 -9.58 3.54
CA TYR A 26 10.50 -9.07 3.00
C TYR A 26 10.77 -7.78 2.21
N ILE A 27 10.31 -7.71 0.96
CA ILE A 27 10.43 -6.55 0.08
C ILE A 27 9.02 -6.05 -0.25
N PHE A 28 8.73 -4.80 0.09
CA PHE A 28 7.56 -4.09 -0.42
C PHE A 28 8.01 -3.12 -1.51
N SER A 29 7.57 -3.31 -2.75
CA SER A 29 7.99 -2.51 -3.90
C SER A 29 6.83 -1.70 -4.48
N ARG A 30 7.12 -0.45 -4.86
CA ARG A 30 6.24 0.35 -5.71
C ARG A 30 6.39 -0.15 -7.15
N HIS A 31 5.32 -0.08 -7.93
CA HIS A 31 5.41 -0.24 -9.38
C HIS A 31 6.41 0.72 -10.03
N GLY A 32 6.88 0.34 -11.22
CA GLY A 32 7.64 1.23 -12.11
C GLY A 32 6.77 2.28 -12.77
N ASP A 33 7.38 3.10 -13.60
CA ASP A 33 6.74 4.14 -14.39
C ASP A 33 5.49 3.66 -15.16
N ARG A 34 4.47 4.52 -15.18
CA ARG A 34 3.16 4.23 -15.77
C ARG A 34 2.60 5.47 -16.46
N THR A 35 1.58 5.27 -17.28
CA THR A 35 0.76 6.38 -17.77
C THR A 35 0.08 7.15 -16.62
N ALA A 36 -0.29 8.41 -16.87
CA ALA A 36 -0.84 9.30 -15.85
C ALA A 36 -2.19 8.80 -15.32
N LYS A 37 -2.45 9.01 -14.02
CA LYS A 37 -3.72 8.61 -13.38
C LYS A 37 -4.95 9.31 -13.96
N MET A 38 -4.76 10.53 -14.49
CA MET A 38 -5.82 11.31 -15.11
C MET A 38 -6.16 10.86 -16.55
N THR A 39 -5.45 9.86 -17.07
CA THR A 39 -5.75 9.20 -18.35
C THR A 39 -5.98 7.70 -18.15
N PRO A 40 -7.02 7.30 -17.39
CA PRO A 40 -7.28 5.89 -17.12
C PRO A 40 -7.71 5.14 -18.40
N PRO A 41 -7.44 3.82 -18.51
CA PRO A 41 -6.73 3.02 -17.52
C PRO A 41 -5.22 3.33 -17.47
N ALA A 42 -4.68 3.42 -16.25
CA ALA A 42 -3.25 3.48 -16.02
C ALA A 42 -2.60 2.16 -16.49
N ASN A 43 -1.50 2.29 -17.22
CA ASN A 43 -0.76 1.15 -17.76
C ASN A 43 0.73 1.31 -17.47
N LEU A 44 1.38 0.20 -17.09
CA LEU A 44 2.82 0.14 -16.95
C LEU A 44 3.48 0.44 -18.30
N THR A 45 4.49 1.31 -18.32
CA THR A 45 5.21 1.62 -19.55
C THR A 45 6.38 0.64 -19.75
N THR A 46 7.04 0.73 -20.91
CA THR A 46 8.30 0.01 -21.13
C THR A 46 9.39 0.47 -20.17
N LEU A 47 9.47 1.77 -19.89
CA LEU A 47 10.39 2.30 -18.88
C LEU A 47 10.09 1.69 -17.50
N GLY A 48 8.83 1.68 -17.08
CA GLY A 48 8.47 1.11 -15.79
C GLY A 48 8.79 -0.38 -15.68
N LEU A 49 8.67 -1.13 -16.77
CA LEU A 49 9.08 -2.52 -16.81
C LEU A 49 10.61 -2.68 -16.69
N GLU A 50 11.39 -1.81 -17.33
CA GLU A 50 12.85 -1.78 -17.22
C GLU A 50 13.30 -1.44 -15.79
N GLU A 51 12.66 -0.47 -15.15
CA GLU A 51 12.93 -0.08 -13.76
C GLU A 51 12.72 -1.25 -12.80
N VAL A 52 11.56 -1.90 -12.83
CA VAL A 52 11.29 -3.01 -11.89
C VAL A 52 12.13 -4.25 -12.20
N TYR A 53 12.44 -4.51 -13.48
CA TYR A 53 13.36 -5.57 -13.87
C TYR A 53 14.76 -5.31 -13.32
N THR A 54 15.26 -4.07 -13.45
CA THR A 54 16.55 -3.65 -12.92
C THR A 54 16.62 -3.81 -11.40
N SER A 55 15.59 -3.36 -10.67
CA SER A 55 15.46 -3.61 -9.23
C SER A 55 15.47 -5.10 -8.90
N GLY A 56 14.73 -5.92 -9.65
CA GLY A 56 14.73 -7.37 -9.48
C GLY A 56 16.12 -8.01 -9.65
N THR A 57 16.87 -7.57 -10.67
CA THR A 57 18.25 -8.01 -10.90
C THR A 57 19.19 -7.58 -9.78
N TYR A 58 19.04 -6.36 -9.24
CA TYR A 58 19.80 -5.94 -8.06
C TYR A 58 19.55 -6.89 -6.88
N TYR A 59 18.29 -7.16 -6.57
CA TYR A 59 17.94 -8.05 -5.45
C TYR A 59 18.34 -9.50 -5.68
N ARG A 60 18.42 -9.97 -6.94
CA ARG A 60 19.07 -11.24 -7.27
C ARG A 60 20.52 -11.24 -6.82
N ASN A 61 21.28 -10.23 -7.21
CA ASN A 61 22.71 -10.13 -6.93
C ASN A 61 23.01 -9.87 -5.45
N ARG A 62 22.06 -9.29 -4.71
CA ARG A 62 22.16 -9.10 -3.27
C ARG A 62 21.80 -10.35 -2.46
N TYR A 63 20.74 -11.08 -2.85
CA TYR A 63 20.13 -12.09 -1.99
C TYR A 63 20.10 -13.52 -2.54
N VAL A 64 20.18 -13.72 -3.86
CA VAL A 64 19.87 -15.01 -4.50
C VAL A 64 21.07 -15.65 -5.17
N ALA A 65 21.84 -14.86 -5.93
CA ALA A 65 22.98 -15.34 -6.70
C ALA A 65 23.97 -16.10 -5.80
N SER A 66 24.64 -17.12 -6.35
CA SER A 66 25.54 -17.99 -5.58
C SER A 66 26.71 -17.24 -4.93
N ASP A 67 27.13 -16.15 -5.55
CA ASP A 67 28.20 -15.24 -5.15
C ASP A 67 27.70 -13.94 -4.49
N ALA A 68 26.40 -13.86 -4.19
CA ALA A 68 25.81 -12.70 -3.54
C ALA A 68 26.40 -12.47 -2.14
N SER A 69 26.82 -11.23 -1.85
CA SER A 69 27.46 -10.87 -0.57
C SER A 69 26.51 -10.98 0.63
N HIS A 70 25.22 -10.78 0.42
CA HIS A 70 24.16 -10.87 1.43
C HIS A 70 23.20 -12.02 1.13
N ARG A 71 23.72 -13.09 0.51
CA ARG A 71 22.90 -14.22 0.06
C ARG A 71 22.04 -14.73 1.21
N ILE A 72 20.74 -14.89 0.95
CA ILE A 72 19.82 -15.47 1.92
C ILE A 72 20.22 -16.92 2.15
N HIS A 73 20.44 -17.28 3.41
CA HIS A 73 20.93 -18.59 3.80
C HIS A 73 20.08 -19.71 3.20
N GLY A 74 20.72 -20.60 2.43
CA GLY A 74 20.08 -21.77 1.82
C GLY A 74 19.02 -21.48 0.75
N ILE A 75 18.93 -20.26 0.21
CA ILE A 75 18.08 -19.98 -0.96
C ILE A 75 18.66 -20.67 -2.21
N ASN A 76 17.80 -21.22 -3.07
CA ASN A 76 18.25 -21.81 -4.32
C ASN A 76 18.62 -20.69 -5.32
N SER A 77 19.80 -20.74 -5.93
CA SER A 77 20.32 -19.63 -6.76
C SER A 77 19.73 -19.60 -8.17
N ASP A 78 19.69 -20.77 -8.81
CA ASP A 78 19.44 -20.86 -10.26
C ASP A 78 18.00 -21.27 -10.54
N LEU A 79 17.56 -22.40 -9.97
CA LEU A 79 16.20 -22.91 -10.12
C LEU A 79 15.29 -22.44 -8.99
N ILE A 80 14.13 -21.89 -9.33
CA ILE A 80 13.12 -21.53 -8.33
C ILE A 80 12.73 -22.75 -7.50
N LYS A 81 12.83 -22.60 -6.17
CA LYS A 81 12.18 -23.49 -5.23
C LYS A 81 10.96 -22.80 -4.66
N GLN A 82 9.77 -23.16 -5.15
CA GLN A 82 8.52 -22.46 -4.82
C GLN A 82 8.23 -22.35 -3.32
N SER A 83 8.70 -23.30 -2.51
CA SER A 83 8.51 -23.21 -1.05
C SER A 83 9.26 -22.04 -0.41
N GLN A 84 10.32 -21.52 -1.06
CA GLN A 84 11.21 -20.49 -0.54
C GLN A 84 10.74 -19.06 -0.83
N ILE A 85 9.81 -18.87 -1.77
CA ILE A 85 9.44 -17.55 -2.27
C ILE A 85 7.93 -17.38 -2.24
N THR A 86 7.47 -16.23 -1.74
CA THR A 86 6.10 -15.77 -1.92
C THR A 86 6.14 -14.43 -2.65
N ALA A 87 5.31 -14.28 -3.68
CA ALA A 87 5.09 -13.00 -4.34
C ALA A 87 3.61 -12.64 -4.30
N SER A 88 3.29 -11.37 -4.05
CA SER A 88 1.91 -10.88 -4.05
C SER A 88 1.76 -9.47 -4.62
N ALA A 89 0.58 -9.15 -5.14
CA ALA A 89 0.19 -7.81 -5.56
C ALA A 89 -1.34 -7.66 -5.51
N PRO A 90 -1.87 -6.44 -5.36
CA PRO A 90 -3.30 -6.18 -5.51
C PRO A 90 -3.82 -6.52 -6.91
N THR A 91 -5.15 -6.63 -7.05
CA THR A 91 -5.78 -6.70 -8.38
C THR A 91 -5.70 -5.34 -9.07
N ASP A 92 -4.56 -5.09 -9.71
CA ASP A 92 -4.26 -3.89 -10.49
C ASP A 92 -3.23 -4.26 -11.57
N THR A 93 -3.50 -3.88 -12.82
CA THR A 93 -2.67 -4.28 -13.97
C THR A 93 -1.27 -3.70 -13.90
N VAL A 94 -1.09 -2.49 -13.36
CA VAL A 94 0.22 -1.87 -13.21
C VAL A 94 1.02 -2.61 -12.15
N LEU A 95 0.41 -2.90 -10.99
CA LEU A 95 1.06 -3.58 -9.88
C LEU A 95 1.42 -5.04 -10.23
N GLN A 96 0.50 -5.78 -10.86
CA GLN A 96 0.76 -7.19 -11.23
C GLN A 96 1.80 -7.32 -12.33
N ASN A 97 1.79 -6.44 -13.34
CA ASN A 97 2.81 -6.47 -14.39
C ASN A 97 4.18 -6.04 -13.86
N SER A 98 4.22 -5.07 -12.95
CA SER A 98 5.45 -4.68 -12.24
C SER A 98 6.03 -5.84 -11.44
N ALA A 99 5.18 -6.53 -10.68
CA ALA A 99 5.61 -7.69 -9.91
C ALA A 99 6.20 -8.77 -10.81
N GLN A 100 5.58 -9.07 -11.95
CA GLN A 100 6.11 -10.04 -12.91
C GLN A 100 7.46 -9.59 -13.49
N GLY A 101 7.62 -8.32 -13.89
CA GLY A 101 8.88 -7.78 -14.38
C GLY A 101 10.02 -7.90 -13.37
N PHE A 102 9.75 -7.54 -12.12
CA PHE A 102 10.69 -7.69 -11.01
C PHE A 102 11.09 -9.15 -10.80
N LEU A 103 10.12 -10.07 -10.80
CA LEU A 103 10.39 -11.50 -10.60
C LEU A 103 11.22 -12.12 -11.73
N GLN A 104 11.10 -11.60 -12.96
CA GLN A 104 11.97 -12.00 -14.07
C GLN A 104 13.41 -11.49 -13.90
N GLY A 105 13.61 -10.29 -13.32
CA GLY A 105 14.94 -9.83 -12.93
C GLY A 105 15.53 -10.65 -11.78
N LEU A 106 14.69 -11.10 -10.84
CA LEU A 106 15.08 -11.87 -9.66
C LEU A 106 15.50 -13.32 -9.98
N TYR A 107 14.71 -14.01 -10.81
CA TYR A 107 14.97 -15.36 -11.32
C TYR A 107 14.88 -15.34 -12.85
N PRO A 108 15.98 -15.00 -13.55
CA PRO A 108 16.01 -14.96 -15.00
C PRO A 108 15.87 -16.37 -15.61
N PRO A 109 15.65 -16.45 -16.94
CA PRO A 109 15.71 -17.71 -17.67
C PRO A 109 17.02 -18.46 -17.43
N VAL A 110 16.94 -19.79 -17.33
CA VAL A 110 18.07 -20.64 -16.93
C VAL A 110 18.80 -21.30 -18.10
N GLY A 111 18.41 -20.97 -19.32
CA GLY A 111 18.95 -21.54 -20.54
C GLY A 111 18.56 -23.00 -20.75
N GLU A 112 19.02 -23.57 -21.86
CA GLU A 112 18.73 -24.95 -22.25
C GLU A 112 19.24 -26.00 -21.25
N THR A 113 20.37 -25.73 -20.59
CA THR A 113 21.05 -26.70 -19.70
C THR A 113 20.20 -27.05 -18.47
N LEU A 114 19.56 -26.05 -17.86
CA LEU A 114 18.73 -26.23 -16.66
C LEU A 114 17.23 -26.19 -17.00
N GLY A 115 16.87 -25.63 -18.15
CA GLY A 115 15.49 -25.49 -18.63
C GLY A 115 15.00 -26.65 -19.51
N SER A 116 15.72 -27.77 -19.55
CA SER A 116 15.35 -28.95 -20.33
C SER A 116 15.00 -30.17 -19.47
N SER A 117 14.17 -31.05 -20.02
CA SER A 117 13.85 -32.34 -19.40
C SER A 117 13.85 -33.46 -20.44
N THR A 118 14.41 -34.60 -20.08
CA THR A 118 14.41 -35.80 -20.92
C THR A 118 13.16 -36.63 -20.61
N LEU A 119 12.30 -36.79 -21.60
CA LEU A 119 11.10 -37.62 -21.51
C LEU A 119 11.46 -39.12 -21.49
N ARG A 120 10.51 -39.95 -21.07
CA ARG A 120 10.68 -41.42 -20.98
C ARG A 120 11.14 -42.07 -22.29
N ASN A 121 10.80 -41.48 -23.45
CA ASN A 121 11.17 -41.97 -24.77
C ASN A 121 12.54 -41.46 -25.26
N GLY A 122 13.31 -40.76 -24.41
CA GLY A 122 14.61 -40.18 -24.75
C GLY A 122 14.54 -38.83 -25.48
N THR A 123 13.35 -38.30 -25.77
CA THR A 123 13.21 -36.96 -26.36
C THR A 123 13.51 -35.90 -25.31
N VAL A 124 14.34 -34.91 -25.67
CA VAL A 124 14.58 -33.74 -24.82
C VAL A 124 13.56 -32.66 -25.19
N VAL A 125 12.84 -32.16 -24.19
CA VAL A 125 11.96 -30.99 -24.33
C VAL A 125 12.53 -29.83 -23.55
N GLN A 126 12.47 -28.65 -24.13
CA GLN A 126 12.95 -27.41 -23.53
C GLN A 126 11.77 -26.54 -23.12
N SER A 127 11.89 -25.89 -21.97
CA SER A 127 10.97 -24.84 -21.56
C SER A 127 11.11 -23.66 -22.55
N PRO A 128 9.99 -23.02 -22.95
CA PRO A 128 10.03 -21.90 -23.88
C PRO A 128 10.80 -20.71 -23.31
N LEU A 129 11.07 -19.69 -24.15
CA LEU A 129 11.71 -18.43 -23.75
C LEU A 129 13.03 -18.66 -22.99
N ASP A 130 13.87 -19.55 -23.52
CA ASP A 130 15.20 -19.87 -22.99
C ASP A 130 15.20 -20.37 -21.53
N GLY A 131 14.20 -21.16 -21.16
CA GLY A 131 14.12 -21.68 -19.79
C GLY A 131 13.50 -20.70 -18.80
N ILE A 132 12.52 -19.90 -19.24
CA ILE A 132 11.79 -18.98 -18.36
C ILE A 132 11.25 -19.71 -17.11
N GLN A 133 11.33 -19.03 -15.98
CA GLN A 133 10.87 -19.55 -14.70
C GLN A 133 9.68 -18.75 -14.19
N PHE A 134 8.72 -19.42 -13.54
CA PHE A 134 7.47 -18.81 -13.09
C PHE A 134 7.37 -18.81 -11.56
N ILE A 135 7.22 -17.63 -10.97
CA ILE A 135 6.83 -17.45 -9.57
C ILE A 135 5.34 -17.06 -9.56
N PRO A 136 4.45 -17.87 -8.97
CA PRO A 136 3.03 -17.52 -8.89
C PRO A 136 2.82 -16.24 -8.08
N LEU A 137 2.05 -15.31 -8.64
CA LEU A 137 1.67 -14.07 -7.97
C LEU A 137 0.34 -14.25 -7.24
N GLN A 138 0.35 -14.07 -5.93
CA GLN A 138 -0.86 -14.09 -5.10
C GLN A 138 -1.55 -12.73 -5.14
N THR A 139 -2.88 -12.74 -5.03
CA THR A 139 -3.67 -11.52 -4.96
C THR A 139 -3.85 -11.09 -3.51
N VAL A 140 -3.55 -9.83 -3.19
CA VAL A 140 -4.00 -9.18 -1.95
C VAL A 140 -5.22 -8.29 -2.24
N THR A 141 -6.15 -8.20 -1.30
CA THR A 141 -7.41 -7.47 -1.52
C THR A 141 -7.26 -5.97 -1.33
N THR A 142 -6.41 -5.55 -0.40
CA THR A 142 -6.09 -4.14 -0.11
C THR A 142 -5.39 -3.48 -1.30
N GLY A 143 -5.82 -2.28 -1.71
CA GLY A 143 -5.18 -1.53 -2.79
C GLY A 143 -5.59 -1.96 -4.21
N THR A 144 -6.66 -2.75 -4.35
CA THR A 144 -7.27 -3.09 -5.64
C THR A 144 -7.60 -1.81 -6.43
N ASN A 145 -7.22 -1.75 -7.71
CA ASN A 145 -7.45 -0.61 -8.60
C ASN A 145 -6.87 0.74 -8.11
N SER A 146 -5.83 0.69 -7.27
CA SER A 146 -5.17 1.90 -6.74
C SER A 146 -4.49 2.73 -7.83
N GLU A 147 -4.04 2.12 -8.93
CA GLU A 147 -3.37 2.88 -9.98
C GLU A 147 -4.31 3.70 -10.85
N ASN A 148 -5.59 3.31 -10.92
CA ASN A 148 -6.65 4.10 -11.55
C ASN A 148 -7.33 5.08 -10.58
N SER A 149 -7.00 5.06 -9.30
CA SER A 149 -7.63 5.91 -8.28
C SER A 149 -6.89 7.24 -8.15
N ALA A 150 -7.60 8.35 -8.46
CA ALA A 150 -7.06 9.70 -8.31
C ALA A 150 -6.88 10.13 -6.85
N TRP A 151 -7.71 9.59 -5.94
CA TRP A 151 -7.64 9.86 -4.51
C TRP A 151 -6.94 8.73 -3.75
N LEU A 152 -6.01 9.10 -2.86
CA LEU A 152 -5.12 8.19 -2.15
C LEU A 152 -5.85 7.06 -1.42
N GLN A 153 -6.91 7.38 -0.68
CA GLN A 153 -7.66 6.41 0.11
C GLN A 153 -8.77 5.70 -0.68
N GLY A 154 -8.91 5.99 -1.99
CA GLY A 154 -9.98 5.45 -2.83
C GLY A 154 -9.95 3.92 -2.97
N ALA A 155 -8.82 3.28 -2.66
CA ALA A 155 -8.63 1.85 -2.78
C ALA A 155 -8.56 1.09 -1.44
N THR A 156 -8.82 1.75 -0.29
CA THR A 156 -8.67 1.10 1.03
C THR A 156 -9.94 0.44 1.56
N ASN A 157 -11.12 0.82 1.06
CA ASN A 157 -12.44 0.35 1.54
C ASN A 157 -12.69 0.54 3.05
N CYS A 158 -11.89 1.37 3.72
CA CYS A 158 -11.96 1.61 5.16
C CYS A 158 -12.67 2.94 5.44
N ALA A 159 -13.90 2.92 5.98
CA ALA A 159 -14.71 4.13 6.12
C ALA A 159 -14.05 5.19 7.03
N ASN A 160 -13.57 4.79 8.21
CA ASN A 160 -12.90 5.72 9.12
C ASN A 160 -11.60 6.30 8.56
N ALA A 161 -10.81 5.53 7.81
CA ALA A 161 -9.60 6.04 7.16
C ALA A 161 -9.95 7.08 6.08
N GLN A 162 -10.99 6.80 5.29
CA GLN A 162 -11.52 7.71 4.29
C GLN A 162 -12.04 9.01 4.91
N ILE A 163 -12.79 8.93 6.02
CA ILE A 163 -13.28 10.09 6.77
C ILE A 163 -12.11 10.91 7.31
N SER A 164 -11.17 10.27 8.02
CA SER A 164 -10.01 10.97 8.57
C SER A 164 -9.18 11.64 7.48
N SER A 165 -8.90 10.95 6.37
CA SER A 165 -8.17 11.52 5.24
C SER A 165 -8.91 12.73 4.64
N ASN A 166 -10.24 12.66 4.48
CA ASN A 166 -11.03 13.79 4.00
C ASN A 166 -11.06 14.99 4.98
N ASN A 167 -10.92 14.74 6.28
CA ASN A 167 -10.81 15.83 7.26
C ASN A 167 -9.54 16.69 7.04
N TYR A 168 -8.51 16.17 6.35
CA TYR A 168 -7.34 16.98 5.95
C TYR A 168 -7.75 18.21 5.14
N PHE A 169 -8.74 18.09 4.24
CA PHE A 169 -9.22 19.20 3.42
C PHE A 169 -9.93 20.31 4.22
N GLN A 170 -10.20 20.08 5.51
CA GLN A 170 -10.78 21.06 6.43
C GLN A 170 -9.74 21.59 7.43
N SER A 171 -8.51 21.07 7.41
CA SER A 171 -7.46 21.45 8.34
C SER A 171 -6.90 22.86 8.03
N ALA A 172 -6.42 23.55 9.07
CA ALA A 172 -5.82 24.87 8.92
C ALA A 172 -4.60 24.85 7.98
N SER A 173 -3.74 23.83 8.10
CA SER A 173 -2.53 23.70 7.27
C SER A 173 -2.85 23.48 5.79
N TYR A 174 -3.90 22.71 5.49
CA TYR A 174 -4.39 22.54 4.13
C TYR A 174 -4.95 23.87 3.58
N LEU A 175 -5.84 24.54 4.32
CA LEU A 175 -6.49 25.78 3.86
C LEU A 175 -5.47 26.92 3.66
N GLU A 176 -4.47 27.02 4.53
CA GLU A 176 -3.35 27.96 4.38
C GLU A 176 -2.58 27.70 3.08
N THR A 177 -2.20 26.44 2.83
CA THR A 177 -1.44 26.06 1.63
C THR A 177 -2.27 26.27 0.37
N LEU A 178 -3.55 25.90 0.39
CA LEU A 178 -4.50 26.14 -0.70
C LEU A 178 -4.56 27.62 -1.09
N ASN A 179 -4.70 28.51 -0.10
CA ASN A 179 -4.79 29.94 -0.34
C ASN A 179 -3.46 30.52 -0.83
N ARG A 180 -2.34 30.16 -0.19
CA ARG A 180 -1.01 30.69 -0.53
C ARG A 180 -0.53 30.26 -1.92
N THR A 181 -0.95 29.10 -2.40
CA THR A 181 -0.51 28.53 -3.69
C THR A 181 -1.49 28.80 -4.84
N HIS A 182 -2.56 29.56 -4.61
CA HIS A 182 -3.57 29.83 -5.63
C HIS A 182 -3.00 30.48 -6.90
N SER A 183 -2.13 31.49 -6.75
CA SER A 183 -1.48 32.15 -7.90
C SER A 183 -0.55 31.21 -8.65
N PHE A 184 0.18 30.35 -7.94
CA PHE A 184 1.05 29.35 -8.53
C PHE A 184 0.27 28.34 -9.39
N TYR A 185 -0.83 27.79 -8.88
CA TYR A 185 -1.64 26.89 -9.71
C TYR A 185 -2.29 27.60 -10.89
N THR A 186 -2.62 28.89 -10.74
CA THR A 186 -3.10 29.71 -11.88
C THR A 186 -2.05 29.81 -12.99
N SER A 187 -0.75 29.93 -12.66
CA SER A 187 0.32 29.94 -13.67
C SER A 187 0.60 28.57 -14.28
N VAL A 188 0.26 27.46 -13.60
CA VAL A 188 0.37 26.09 -14.13
C VAL A 188 -0.75 25.75 -15.14
N ALA A 189 -1.91 26.42 -15.03
CA ALA A 189 -3.11 26.12 -15.83
C ALA A 189 -2.88 25.96 -17.35
N PRO A 190 -2.05 26.77 -18.04
CA PRO A 190 -1.82 26.60 -19.49
C PRO A 190 -1.29 25.21 -19.88
N MET A 191 -0.50 24.57 -19.01
CA MET A 191 0.07 23.24 -19.28
C MET A 191 -0.95 22.10 -19.11
N ILE A 192 -2.02 22.32 -18.32
CA ILE A 192 -2.91 21.24 -17.86
C ILE A 192 -4.40 21.43 -18.21
N ASN A 193 -4.76 22.54 -18.87
CA ASN A 193 -6.16 22.94 -19.12
C ASN A 193 -6.99 21.97 -19.98
N ARG A 194 -6.33 21.06 -20.70
CA ARG A 194 -7.01 19.97 -21.44
C ARG A 194 -7.55 18.88 -20.52
N THR A 195 -6.98 18.76 -19.33
CA THR A 195 -7.30 17.72 -18.35
C THR A 195 -8.01 18.29 -17.12
N PHE A 196 -7.64 19.50 -16.70
CA PHE A 196 -8.17 20.16 -15.51
C PHE A 196 -8.92 21.44 -15.87
N THR A 197 -10.13 21.59 -15.33
CA THR A 197 -10.83 22.87 -15.33
C THR A 197 -10.16 23.87 -14.40
N SER A 198 -10.47 25.17 -14.54
CA SER A 198 -9.96 26.21 -13.63
C SER A 198 -10.32 25.93 -12.17
N ALA A 199 -11.51 25.40 -11.89
CA ALA A 199 -11.92 25.03 -10.52
C ALA A 199 -11.16 23.83 -9.94
N GLN A 200 -10.59 22.99 -10.81
CA GLN A 200 -9.77 21.84 -10.39
C GLN A 200 -8.28 22.19 -10.33
N THR A 201 -7.85 23.31 -10.90
CA THR A 201 -6.44 23.72 -10.94
C THR A 201 -6.06 24.40 -9.63
N SER A 202 -5.83 23.61 -8.58
CA SER A 202 -5.50 24.08 -7.24
C SER A 202 -4.78 23.01 -6.43
N PHE A 203 -4.31 23.38 -5.23
CA PHE A 203 -3.68 22.47 -4.28
C PHE A 203 -4.54 21.24 -3.94
N LYS A 204 -5.87 21.32 -4.08
CA LYS A 204 -6.78 20.18 -3.90
C LYS A 204 -6.45 18.98 -4.80
N ASN A 205 -5.84 19.24 -5.96
CA ASN A 205 -5.44 18.23 -6.95
C ASN A 205 -3.92 18.22 -7.13
N ALA A 206 -3.14 18.64 -6.12
CA ALA A 206 -1.70 18.82 -6.24
C ALA A 206 -1.00 17.58 -6.82
N TYR A 207 -1.30 16.39 -6.29
CA TYR A 207 -0.70 15.15 -6.76
C TYR A 207 -1.11 14.79 -8.19
N THR A 208 -2.39 14.87 -8.56
CA THR A 208 -2.81 14.48 -9.91
C THR A 208 -2.35 15.47 -10.98
N ILE A 209 -2.17 16.74 -10.62
CA ILE A 209 -1.53 17.75 -11.48
C ILE A 209 -0.03 17.44 -11.64
N PHE A 210 0.68 17.18 -10.54
CA PHE A 210 2.08 16.78 -10.59
C PHE A 210 2.28 15.49 -11.38
N ASP A 211 1.49 14.44 -11.13
CA ASP A 211 1.56 13.15 -11.82
C ASP A 211 1.39 13.30 -13.34
N LEU A 212 0.42 14.10 -13.78
CA LEU A 212 0.22 14.39 -15.20
C LEU A 212 1.46 15.05 -15.83
N LEU A 213 2.03 16.05 -15.15
CA LEU A 213 3.19 16.80 -15.65
C LEU A 213 4.49 15.99 -15.58
N ASN A 214 4.65 15.14 -14.56
CA ASN A 214 5.76 14.21 -14.41
C ASN A 214 5.74 13.15 -15.52
N VAL A 215 4.57 12.56 -15.81
CA VAL A 215 4.45 11.62 -16.94
C VAL A 215 4.70 12.35 -18.27
N ALA A 216 4.18 13.56 -18.43
CA ALA A 216 4.42 14.35 -19.63
C ALA A 216 5.91 14.71 -19.81
N SER A 217 6.65 15.04 -18.74
CA SER A 217 8.07 15.36 -18.85
C SER A 217 8.94 14.15 -19.20
N ILE A 218 8.51 12.93 -18.84
CA ILE A 218 9.21 11.69 -19.18
C ILE A 218 8.92 11.26 -20.62
N HIS A 219 7.65 11.30 -21.05
CA HIS A 219 7.21 10.61 -22.27
C HIS A 219 6.87 11.53 -23.45
N ASN A 220 6.61 12.82 -23.21
CA ASN A 220 6.17 13.71 -24.27
C ASN A 220 7.33 14.51 -24.87
N THR A 221 7.22 14.74 -26.18
CA THR A 221 8.01 15.74 -26.88
C THR A 221 7.35 17.12 -26.75
N SER A 222 8.07 18.19 -27.11
CA SER A 222 7.49 19.55 -27.13
C SER A 222 6.27 19.67 -28.07
N ALA A 223 6.13 18.79 -29.07
CA ALA A 223 4.99 18.81 -30.01
C ALA A 223 3.67 18.36 -29.35
N ASN A 224 3.73 17.48 -28.36
CA ASN A 224 2.56 16.97 -27.61
C ASN A 224 2.53 17.43 -26.15
N PHE A 225 3.46 18.32 -25.76
CA PHE A 225 3.47 19.01 -24.47
C PHE A 225 3.42 20.53 -24.69
N PRO A 226 2.24 21.10 -24.99
CA PRO A 226 2.10 22.54 -25.17
C PRO A 226 2.46 23.26 -23.87
N HIS A 227 3.17 24.38 -24.00
CA HIS A 227 3.67 25.19 -22.87
C HIS A 227 4.70 24.47 -21.97
N ALA A 228 5.41 23.46 -22.49
CA ALA A 228 6.48 22.78 -21.74
C ALA A 228 7.59 23.72 -21.25
N ASP A 229 7.78 24.87 -21.90
CA ASP A 229 8.69 25.94 -21.47
C ASP A 229 8.34 26.53 -20.09
N LEU A 230 7.09 26.38 -19.64
CA LEU A 230 6.65 26.79 -18.31
C LEU A 230 7.03 25.77 -17.22
N LEU A 231 7.38 24.53 -17.58
CA LEU A 231 7.80 23.50 -16.63
C LEU A 231 9.30 23.62 -16.34
N THR A 232 9.71 24.76 -15.79
CA THR A 232 11.09 24.98 -15.32
C THR A 232 11.41 24.06 -14.14
N ASP A 233 12.70 23.85 -13.85
CA ASP A 233 13.14 23.06 -12.69
C ASP A 233 12.53 23.58 -11.37
N GLU A 234 12.41 24.90 -11.21
CA GLU A 234 11.78 25.53 -10.05
C GLU A 234 10.28 25.21 -9.98
N THR A 235 9.57 25.32 -11.10
CA THR A 235 8.13 25.00 -11.18
C THR A 235 7.89 23.53 -10.89
N PHE A 236 8.71 22.65 -11.46
CA PHE A 236 8.61 21.21 -11.26
C PHE A 236 8.91 20.81 -9.81
N PHE A 237 9.95 21.40 -9.21
CA PHE A 237 10.28 21.20 -7.80
C PHE A 237 9.14 21.67 -6.87
N GLN A 238 8.55 22.82 -7.16
CA GLN A 238 7.42 23.33 -6.37
C GLN A 238 6.17 22.47 -6.52
N LEU A 239 5.84 22.00 -7.74
CA LEU A 239 4.76 21.04 -7.97
C LEU A 239 4.98 19.75 -7.18
N ARG A 240 6.22 19.23 -7.21
CA ARG A 240 6.61 18.03 -6.48
C ARG A 240 6.43 18.20 -4.97
N THR A 241 6.96 19.28 -4.41
CA THR A 241 6.86 19.57 -2.97
C THR A 241 5.40 19.72 -2.51
N LEU A 242 4.54 20.34 -3.33
CA LEU A 242 3.13 20.46 -3.02
C LEU A 242 2.39 19.13 -3.14
N ALA A 243 2.76 18.28 -4.11
CA ALA A 243 2.24 16.92 -4.20
C ALA A 243 2.64 16.08 -2.97
N ASP A 244 3.90 16.17 -2.54
CA ASP A 244 4.39 15.50 -1.33
C ASP A 244 3.62 15.92 -0.08
N GLN A 245 3.46 17.24 0.12
CA GLN A 245 2.68 17.78 1.24
C GLN A 245 1.22 17.31 1.21
N HIS A 246 0.59 17.32 0.03
CA HIS A 246 -0.79 16.89 -0.16
C HIS A 246 -0.96 15.42 0.17
N GLU A 247 -0.13 14.55 -0.40
CA GLU A 247 -0.22 13.10 -0.19
C GLU A 247 0.13 12.71 1.24
N TRP A 248 1.11 13.36 1.88
CA TRP A 248 1.40 13.14 3.29
C TRP A 248 0.19 13.42 4.18
N GLY A 249 -0.47 14.56 3.96
CA GLY A 249 -1.69 14.94 4.67
C GLY A 249 -2.83 13.94 4.48
N LEU A 250 -2.92 13.29 3.32
CA LEU A 250 -3.93 12.26 3.05
C LEU A 250 -3.54 10.87 3.60
N ALA A 251 -2.24 10.57 3.71
CA ALA A 251 -1.70 9.26 4.07
C ALA A 251 -1.61 9.03 5.58
N TYR A 252 -1.32 10.08 6.35
CA TYR A 252 -0.98 9.96 7.77
C TYR A 252 -1.40 11.18 8.60
N ASN A 253 -1.77 10.93 9.85
CA ASN A 253 -1.96 11.91 10.89
C ASN A 253 -1.69 11.23 12.23
N GLU A 254 -0.74 11.74 13.01
CA GLU A 254 -0.37 11.18 14.31
C GLU A 254 -1.55 11.11 15.29
N SER A 255 -2.42 12.11 15.27
CA SER A 255 -3.62 12.16 16.13
C SER A 255 -4.76 11.27 15.64
N GLU A 256 -4.70 10.80 14.39
CA GLU A 256 -5.71 9.91 13.79
C GLU A 256 -5.04 8.75 13.03
N PRO A 257 -4.37 7.79 13.72
CA PRO A 257 -3.56 6.75 13.06
C PRO A 257 -4.33 5.87 12.07
N ILE A 258 -5.65 5.79 12.20
CA ILE A 258 -6.53 5.07 11.26
C ILE A 258 -6.40 5.59 9.81
N ARG A 259 -5.99 6.84 9.61
CA ARG A 259 -5.69 7.38 8.27
C ARG A 259 -4.64 6.53 7.54
N ALA A 260 -3.72 5.93 8.28
CA ALA A 260 -2.63 5.11 7.77
C ALA A 260 -2.95 3.60 7.75
N VAL A 261 -4.23 3.22 7.57
CA VAL A 261 -4.69 1.82 7.59
C VAL A 261 -3.88 0.89 6.68
N THR A 262 -3.48 1.34 5.49
CA THR A 262 -2.68 0.52 4.56
C THR A 262 -1.31 0.20 5.14
N GLY A 263 -0.67 1.18 5.79
CA GLY A 263 0.60 0.97 6.49
C GLY A 263 0.46 0.02 7.68
N ALA A 264 -0.66 0.09 8.41
CA ALA A 264 -0.96 -0.83 9.51
C ALA A 264 -1.15 -2.28 9.05
N ILE A 265 -1.72 -2.48 7.85
CA ILE A 265 -1.84 -3.80 7.22
C ILE A 265 -0.46 -4.32 6.82
N ILE A 266 0.35 -3.50 6.12
CA ILE A 266 1.73 -3.85 5.74
C ILE A 266 2.54 -4.26 6.98
N ALA A 267 2.40 -3.52 8.09
CA ALA A 267 3.09 -3.87 9.33
C ALA A 267 2.72 -5.28 9.83
N SER A 268 1.43 -5.67 9.76
CA SER A 268 1.03 -7.04 10.10
C SER A 268 1.59 -8.08 9.12
N GLU A 269 1.57 -7.79 7.82
CA GLU A 269 2.03 -8.69 6.77
C GLU A 269 3.53 -8.99 6.89
N VAL A 270 4.34 -7.95 7.13
CA VAL A 270 5.79 -8.07 7.36
C VAL A 270 6.05 -8.98 8.57
N VAL A 271 5.44 -8.70 9.72
CA VAL A 271 5.63 -9.52 10.94
C VAL A 271 5.23 -10.96 10.69
N LYS A 272 4.07 -11.21 10.06
CA LYS A 272 3.59 -12.57 9.75
C LYS A 272 4.56 -13.32 8.84
N ALA A 273 5.05 -12.68 7.78
CA ALA A 273 5.97 -13.30 6.82
C ALA A 273 7.33 -13.63 7.45
N LEU A 274 7.92 -12.67 8.17
CA LEU A 274 9.21 -12.87 8.83
C LEU A 274 9.11 -13.88 9.99
N ASN A 275 8.05 -13.83 10.78
CA ASN A 275 7.80 -14.86 11.81
C ASN A 275 7.60 -16.25 11.17
N GLY A 276 6.95 -16.32 10.01
CA GLY A 276 6.82 -17.54 9.22
C GLY A 276 8.18 -18.10 8.77
N THR A 277 9.13 -17.23 8.43
CA THR A 277 10.52 -17.62 8.13
C THR A 277 11.18 -18.25 9.36
N ILE A 278 11.10 -17.59 10.53
CA ILE A 278 11.72 -18.07 11.77
C ILE A 278 11.08 -19.39 12.23
N THR A 279 9.77 -19.41 12.42
CA THR A 279 9.03 -20.58 12.95
C THR A 279 9.08 -21.80 12.04
N ARG A 280 9.31 -21.59 10.73
CA ARG A 280 9.49 -22.69 9.76
C ARG A 280 10.95 -22.91 9.37
N GLN A 281 11.90 -22.37 10.13
CA GLN A 281 13.34 -22.61 9.97
C GLN A 281 13.82 -22.33 8.53
N GLY A 282 13.38 -21.19 7.98
CA GLY A 282 13.75 -20.74 6.65
C GLY A 282 13.17 -21.58 5.50
N LYS A 283 12.03 -22.25 5.67
CA LYS A 283 11.35 -22.93 4.54
C LYS A 283 10.87 -21.93 3.48
N ASN A 284 10.19 -20.87 3.92
CA ASN A 284 9.96 -19.64 3.17
C ASN A 284 11.05 -18.64 3.58
N LYS A 285 11.64 -17.94 2.62
CA LYS A 285 12.86 -17.14 2.80
C LYS A 285 12.73 -15.74 2.22
N LEU A 286 12.05 -15.58 1.10
CA LEU A 286 11.91 -14.31 0.39
C LEU A 286 10.44 -14.02 0.13
N ASN A 287 9.97 -12.89 0.63
CA ASN A 287 8.60 -12.43 0.46
C ASN A 287 8.65 -11.11 -0.32
N ILE A 288 7.91 -11.02 -1.41
CA ILE A 288 7.87 -9.85 -2.28
C ILE A 288 6.42 -9.42 -2.42
N GLN A 289 6.13 -8.16 -2.12
CA GLN A 289 4.80 -7.60 -2.27
C GLN A 289 4.89 -6.30 -3.06
N PHE A 290 4.03 -6.17 -4.07
CA PHE A 290 3.86 -4.92 -4.79
C PHE A 290 2.68 -4.14 -4.26
N GLY A 291 2.79 -2.82 -4.25
CA GLY A 291 1.71 -1.92 -3.85
C GLY A 291 1.90 -0.49 -4.31
N ALA A 292 0.92 0.35 -4.00
CA ALA A 292 0.97 1.77 -4.31
C ALA A 292 1.82 2.54 -3.28
N TYR A 293 2.32 3.70 -3.69
CA TYR A 293 3.08 4.62 -2.82
C TYR A 293 2.33 5.02 -1.54
N ALA A 294 0.99 5.00 -1.59
CA ALA A 294 0.10 5.26 -0.45
C ALA A 294 0.45 4.40 0.76
N GLY A 295 0.68 3.10 0.54
CA GLY A 295 1.02 2.16 1.61
C GLY A 295 2.37 2.48 2.25
N MET A 296 3.35 2.88 1.43
CA MET A 296 4.65 3.30 1.91
C MET A 296 4.55 4.56 2.77
N MET A 297 3.86 5.61 2.30
CA MET A 297 3.70 6.85 3.06
C MET A 297 2.93 6.63 4.38
N SER A 298 1.88 5.81 4.37
CA SER A 298 1.21 5.41 5.60
C SER A 298 2.14 4.68 6.56
N TYR A 299 3.00 3.78 6.07
CA TYR A 299 4.00 3.09 6.89
C TYR A 299 5.06 4.06 7.42
N PHE A 300 5.52 5.04 6.64
CA PHE A 300 6.50 6.03 7.06
C PHE A 300 6.09 6.78 8.32
N GLY A 301 4.84 7.26 8.36
CA GLY A 301 4.31 7.92 9.55
C GLY A 301 4.15 6.98 10.73
N LEU A 302 3.62 5.76 10.53
CA LEU A 302 3.44 4.78 11.61
C LEU A 302 4.77 4.30 12.20
N ALA A 303 5.79 4.10 11.36
CA ALA A 303 7.13 3.69 11.77
C ALA A 303 8.02 4.87 12.19
N ASN A 304 7.47 6.09 12.25
CA ASN A 304 8.16 7.31 12.68
C ASN A 304 9.46 7.60 11.89
N LEU A 305 9.47 7.24 10.60
CA LEU A 305 10.64 7.36 9.73
C LEU A 305 10.99 8.81 9.38
N THR A 306 10.03 9.73 9.52
CA THR A 306 10.26 11.18 9.34
C THR A 306 11.23 11.77 10.35
N LEU A 307 11.49 11.11 11.49
CA LEU A 307 12.56 11.50 12.41
C LEU A 307 13.95 11.09 11.90
N ALA A 308 14.04 10.03 11.10
CA ALA A 308 15.30 9.54 10.55
C ALA A 308 15.74 10.34 9.31
N SER A 309 14.79 10.75 8.45
CA SER A 309 15.05 11.65 7.33
C SER A 309 13.80 12.45 6.93
N PRO A 310 13.94 13.74 6.54
CA PRO A 310 12.84 14.49 5.94
C PRO A 310 12.35 13.92 4.60
N ASP A 311 13.14 13.07 3.93
CA ASP A 311 12.73 12.45 2.66
C ASP A 311 11.48 11.56 2.81
N PHE A 312 11.20 11.08 4.02
CA PHE A 312 10.01 10.27 4.32
C PHE A 312 8.70 11.08 4.34
N TYR A 313 8.74 12.40 4.14
CA TYR A 313 7.55 13.19 3.80
C TYR A 313 7.19 13.12 2.31
N GLY A 314 8.10 12.67 1.46
CA GLY A 314 7.91 12.61 0.01
C GLY A 314 7.14 11.39 -0.45
N VAL A 315 6.43 11.53 -1.59
CA VAL A 315 5.89 10.42 -2.36
C VAL A 315 7.05 9.56 -2.90
N PRO A 316 7.20 8.28 -2.55
CA PRO A 316 8.28 7.47 -3.09
C PRO A 316 8.27 7.42 -4.61
N ASP A 317 9.42 7.54 -5.25
CA ASP A 317 9.59 7.50 -6.71
C ASP A 317 9.24 6.12 -7.29
N TYR A 318 9.10 6.02 -8.61
CA TYR A 318 8.79 4.74 -9.26
C TYR A 318 9.85 3.68 -8.92
N ALA A 319 9.42 2.42 -8.81
CA ALA A 319 10.26 1.28 -8.43
C ALA A 319 10.95 1.35 -7.05
N SER A 320 10.60 2.33 -6.21
CA SER A 320 11.03 2.40 -4.80
C SER A 320 10.76 1.11 -4.03
N THR A 321 11.55 0.82 -3.00
CA THR A 321 11.43 -0.39 -2.19
C THR A 321 11.66 -0.17 -0.72
N LEU A 322 10.86 -0.83 0.11
CA LEU A 322 11.07 -1.04 1.53
C LEU A 322 11.53 -2.49 1.74
N VAL A 323 12.57 -2.68 2.54
CA VAL A 323 13.16 -4.00 2.77
C VAL A 323 13.34 -4.24 4.26
N TRP A 324 12.88 -5.39 4.75
CA TRP A 324 13.15 -5.87 6.10
C TRP A 324 13.93 -7.18 6.00
N GLU A 325 15.17 -7.16 6.49
CA GLU A 325 16.05 -8.34 6.53
C GLU A 325 16.03 -8.94 7.93
N LEU A 326 15.87 -10.27 8.04
CA LEU A 326 16.22 -11.02 9.23
C LEU A 326 17.71 -11.35 9.18
N VAL A 327 18.48 -10.84 10.13
CA VAL A 327 19.93 -11.02 10.20
C VAL A 327 20.36 -11.64 11.52
N THR A 328 21.47 -12.37 11.50
CA THR A 328 22.09 -12.94 12.69
C THR A 328 23.61 -12.96 12.56
N ASN A 329 24.30 -12.87 13.70
CA ASN A 329 25.72 -13.17 13.80
C ASN A 329 25.98 -14.57 14.40
N ALA A 330 24.92 -15.34 14.69
CA ALA A 330 25.07 -16.73 15.09
C ALA A 330 25.56 -17.58 13.91
N THR A 331 26.26 -18.68 14.21
CA THR A 331 26.66 -19.62 13.16
C THR A 331 25.43 -20.37 12.67
N VAL A 332 25.04 -20.15 11.42
CA VAL A 332 23.90 -20.82 10.81
C VAL A 332 24.39 -22.00 10.00
N GLY A 333 24.08 -23.21 10.47
CA GLY A 333 24.48 -24.43 9.81
C GLY A 333 23.52 -24.86 8.68
N SER A 334 23.77 -26.03 8.10
CA SER A 334 23.02 -26.53 6.93
C SER A 334 21.75 -27.31 7.31
N SER A 335 21.63 -27.72 8.57
CA SER A 335 20.47 -28.47 9.07
C SER A 335 19.42 -27.56 9.71
N SER A 336 18.16 -28.00 9.78
CA SER A 336 17.09 -27.21 10.40
C SER A 336 17.23 -27.07 11.93
N SER A 337 17.96 -27.99 12.57
CA SER A 337 18.35 -27.91 13.99
C SER A 337 19.42 -26.86 14.26
N GLU A 338 20.04 -26.30 13.22
CA GLU A 338 21.08 -25.26 13.29
C GLU A 338 20.53 -23.87 12.89
N PHE A 339 19.21 -23.71 12.81
CA PHE A 339 18.57 -22.40 12.63
C PHE A 339 18.60 -21.63 13.95
N PRO A 340 19.02 -20.35 13.97
CA PRO A 340 19.19 -19.57 15.20
C PRO A 340 17.88 -19.40 15.97
N SER A 341 17.97 -19.27 17.29
CA SER A 341 16.82 -18.93 18.11
C SER A 341 16.43 -17.47 17.93
N ALA A 342 15.18 -17.13 18.23
CA ALA A 342 14.63 -15.81 17.94
C ALA A 342 15.34 -14.65 18.66
N ASP A 343 15.99 -14.92 19.78
CA ASP A 343 16.81 -13.98 20.56
C ASP A 343 18.20 -13.71 19.94
N GLU A 344 18.63 -14.53 18.97
CA GLU A 344 19.85 -14.31 18.17
C GLU A 344 19.58 -13.61 16.84
N ILE A 345 18.33 -13.19 16.61
CA ILE A 345 17.87 -12.60 15.34
C ILE A 345 17.54 -11.13 15.54
N SER A 346 18.03 -10.30 14.62
CA SER A 346 17.69 -8.89 14.50
C SER A 346 17.03 -8.61 13.15
N VAL A 347 16.38 -7.46 13.06
CA VAL A 347 15.79 -6.91 11.84
C VAL A 347 16.58 -5.69 11.42
N ARG A 348 17.01 -5.66 10.16
CA ARG A 348 17.49 -4.45 9.47
C ARG A 348 16.38 -3.92 8.57
N PHE A 349 16.19 -2.60 8.55
CA PHE A 349 15.30 -1.94 7.61
C PHE A 349 16.09 -1.12 6.59
N LEU A 350 15.76 -1.26 5.31
CA LEU A 350 16.33 -0.47 4.23
C LEU A 350 15.22 0.18 3.39
N PHE A 351 15.51 1.38 2.91
CA PHE A 351 14.68 2.08 1.93
C PHE A 351 15.54 2.47 0.73
N HIS A 352 15.00 2.25 -0.46
CA HIS A 352 15.51 2.82 -1.69
C HIS A 352 14.41 3.65 -2.35
N ASN A 353 14.71 4.91 -2.67
CA ASN A 353 13.80 5.79 -3.39
C ASN A 353 14.16 5.78 -4.88
N GLY A 354 13.36 5.11 -5.70
CA GLY A 354 13.62 4.92 -7.13
C GLY A 354 14.04 3.49 -7.51
N THR A 355 14.57 3.32 -8.72
CA THR A 355 15.09 2.06 -9.26
C THR A 355 16.37 1.61 -8.56
N THR A 356 16.32 0.47 -7.88
CA THR A 356 17.50 -0.08 -7.20
C THR A 356 18.47 -0.71 -8.19
N SER A 357 19.75 -0.37 -8.08
CA SER A 357 20.82 -0.86 -8.97
C SER A 357 22.16 -0.89 -8.26
N ASN A 358 23.20 -1.39 -8.92
CA ASN A 358 24.58 -1.40 -8.38
C ASN A 358 25.22 0.00 -8.26
N ILE A 359 24.58 1.04 -8.81
CA ILE A 359 25.03 2.44 -8.68
C ILE A 359 24.07 3.28 -7.81
N SER A 360 22.96 2.68 -7.37
CA SER A 360 21.93 3.31 -6.53
C SER A 360 21.35 2.23 -5.60
N GLU A 361 21.97 2.10 -4.43
CA GLU A 361 21.71 1.01 -3.49
C GLU A 361 20.80 1.45 -2.33
N PRO A 362 20.02 0.53 -1.71
CA PRO A 362 19.17 0.86 -0.57
C PRO A 362 19.98 1.36 0.62
N ILE A 363 19.42 2.34 1.33
CA ILE A 363 20.00 2.93 2.52
C ILE A 363 19.35 2.32 3.76
N GLU A 364 20.16 1.97 4.75
CA GLU A 364 19.70 1.46 6.04
C GLU A 364 19.20 2.60 6.94
N TYR A 365 18.02 2.43 7.55
CA TYR A 365 17.41 3.41 8.45
C TYR A 365 16.95 2.77 9.77
N PRO A 366 17.07 3.49 10.91
CA PRO A 366 16.45 3.06 12.14
C PRO A 366 14.92 3.16 12.06
N LEU A 367 14.23 2.22 12.70
CA LEU A 367 12.77 2.20 12.79
C LEU A 367 12.29 2.81 14.11
N PHE A 368 11.08 3.38 14.10
CA PHE A 368 10.35 3.85 15.29
C PHE A 368 11.03 5.02 16.03
N GLY A 369 11.87 5.78 15.34
CA GLY A 369 12.61 6.90 15.92
C GLY A 369 13.70 6.47 16.90
N THR A 370 14.21 5.23 16.76
CA THR A 370 15.43 4.81 17.46
C THR A 370 16.67 5.37 16.77
N ASP A 371 17.82 5.26 17.43
CA ASP A 371 19.13 5.55 16.83
C ASP A 371 19.87 4.28 16.36
N ASN A 372 19.23 3.11 16.50
CA ASN A 372 19.80 1.80 16.18
C ASN A 372 19.09 1.19 14.98
N SER A 373 19.85 0.92 13.92
CA SER A 373 19.33 0.37 12.66
C SER A 373 19.13 -1.14 12.67
N LEU A 374 19.84 -1.85 13.55
CA LEU A 374 19.58 -3.25 13.87
C LEU A 374 18.70 -3.35 15.12
N MET A 375 17.49 -3.88 14.95
CA MET A 375 16.52 -4.04 16.04
C MET A 375 16.36 -5.51 16.41
N PRO A 376 16.50 -5.91 17.69
CA PRO A 376 16.22 -7.28 18.11
C PRO A 376 14.81 -7.73 17.69
N TRP A 377 14.66 -8.98 17.27
CA TRP A 377 13.38 -9.49 16.75
C TRP A 377 12.20 -9.28 17.71
N SER A 378 12.40 -9.46 19.02
CA SER A 378 11.37 -9.22 20.03
C SER A 378 10.88 -7.76 20.06
N ASP A 379 11.80 -6.82 19.91
CA ASP A 379 11.51 -5.39 19.97
C ASP A 379 10.85 -4.93 18.67
N PHE A 380 11.27 -5.50 17.54
CA PHE A 380 10.64 -5.30 16.25
C PHE A 380 9.19 -5.76 16.27
N VAL A 381 8.91 -6.99 16.73
CA VAL A 381 7.54 -7.52 16.83
C VAL A 381 6.70 -6.68 17.79
N SER A 382 7.24 -6.32 18.95
CA SER A 382 6.55 -5.47 19.92
C SER A 382 6.17 -4.11 19.33
N SER A 383 7.07 -3.48 18.59
CA SER A 383 6.86 -2.16 17.98
C SER A 383 5.91 -2.22 16.78
N MET A 384 6.08 -3.19 15.89
CA MET A 384 5.19 -3.40 14.74
C MET A 384 3.76 -3.74 15.19
N ASN A 385 3.58 -4.54 16.25
CA ASN A 385 2.26 -4.88 16.76
C ASN A 385 1.47 -3.67 17.28
N LYS A 386 2.15 -2.62 17.79
CA LYS A 386 1.48 -1.38 18.25
C LYS A 386 0.83 -0.61 17.10
N ILE A 387 1.37 -0.72 15.90
CA ILE A 387 0.91 0.01 14.72
C ILE A 387 0.07 -0.85 13.76
N SER A 388 0.04 -2.17 13.97
CA SER A 388 -0.54 -3.11 13.02
C SER A 388 -2.05 -3.31 13.21
N ILE A 389 -2.74 -3.61 12.10
CA ILE A 389 -4.09 -4.18 12.09
C ILE A 389 -3.97 -5.60 11.57
N SER A 390 -4.18 -6.58 12.45
CA SER A 390 -3.71 -7.94 12.22
C SER A 390 -4.77 -8.96 11.83
N SER A 391 -6.05 -8.64 11.99
CA SER A 391 -7.16 -9.54 11.67
C SER A 391 -8.29 -8.82 10.94
N GLN A 392 -9.14 -9.59 10.25
CA GLN A 392 -10.36 -9.07 9.63
C GLN A 392 -11.26 -8.36 10.65
N LYS A 393 -11.36 -8.91 11.87
CA LYS A 393 -12.15 -8.33 12.95
C LYS A 393 -11.59 -6.99 13.43
N ASP A 394 -10.27 -6.91 13.62
CA ASP A 394 -9.61 -5.66 14.00
C ASP A 394 -9.78 -4.61 12.91
N TRP A 395 -9.65 -5.02 11.64
CA TRP A 395 -9.86 -4.14 10.50
C TRP A 395 -11.29 -3.60 10.44
N CYS A 396 -12.30 -4.46 10.58
CA CYS A 396 -13.70 -4.04 10.61
C CYS A 396 -13.98 -3.05 11.75
N THR A 397 -13.43 -3.34 12.93
CA THR A 397 -13.56 -2.49 14.12
C THR A 397 -12.90 -1.13 13.90
N ALA A 398 -11.65 -1.11 13.42
CA ALA A 398 -10.89 0.10 13.18
C ALA A 398 -11.51 0.95 12.07
N CYS A 399 -12.00 0.31 11.00
CA CYS A 399 -12.61 0.99 9.87
C CYS A 399 -14.05 1.43 10.12
N GLY A 400 -14.73 0.93 11.16
CA GLY A 400 -16.13 1.25 11.45
C GLY A 400 -17.11 0.61 10.47
N ASN A 401 -16.67 -0.41 9.73
CA ASN A 401 -17.50 -1.13 8.77
C ASN A 401 -18.31 -2.23 9.48
N SER A 402 -19.58 -2.42 9.09
CA SER A 402 -20.49 -3.38 9.75
C SER A 402 -21.25 -4.30 8.79
N THR A 403 -20.97 -4.22 7.49
CA THR A 403 -21.65 -4.98 6.43
C THR A 403 -20.65 -5.80 5.61
N GLY A 404 -21.15 -6.70 4.75
CA GLY A 404 -20.31 -7.56 3.92
C GLY A 404 -19.36 -8.40 4.76
N VAL A 405 -18.05 -8.32 4.48
CA VAL A 405 -16.98 -9.01 5.24
C VAL A 405 -16.89 -8.59 6.71
N CYS A 406 -17.58 -7.51 7.09
CA CYS A 406 -17.68 -7.02 8.47
C CYS A 406 -19.04 -7.27 9.12
N SER A 407 -19.92 -8.06 8.50
CA SER A 407 -21.16 -8.46 9.14
C SER A 407 -20.89 -9.41 10.32
N PRO A 408 -21.75 -9.43 11.36
CA PRO A 408 -21.61 -10.37 12.47
C PRO A 408 -21.53 -11.84 12.00
N GLU A 409 -22.25 -12.20 10.95
CA GLU A 409 -22.20 -13.55 10.36
C GLU A 409 -20.81 -13.86 9.79
N SER A 410 -20.25 -12.93 9.01
CA SER A 410 -18.93 -13.09 8.37
C SER A 410 -17.79 -13.13 9.38
N LEU A 411 -17.97 -12.48 10.53
CA LEU A 411 -17.02 -12.48 11.64
C LEU A 411 -17.21 -13.66 12.60
N GLY A 412 -18.19 -14.54 12.37
CA GLY A 412 -18.48 -15.68 13.24
C GLY A 412 -19.10 -15.29 14.59
N GLU A 413 -19.71 -14.09 14.68
CA GLU A 413 -20.35 -13.56 15.88
C GLU A 413 -21.85 -13.90 15.96
N SER A 414 -22.42 -14.49 14.91
CA SER A 414 -23.80 -15.00 14.88
C SER A 414 -23.92 -16.31 15.67
N GLY A 415 -23.83 -16.19 16.99
CA GLY A 415 -23.83 -17.29 17.94
C GLY A 415 -24.14 -16.86 19.37
N SER A 416 -25.16 -16.02 19.55
CA SER A 416 -25.88 -15.85 20.82
C SER A 416 -27.27 -15.30 20.53
N SER A 417 -28.13 -16.19 20.01
CA SER A 417 -29.57 -16.01 20.01
C SER A 417 -30.07 -15.82 21.45
N VAL A 418 -30.50 -14.60 21.75
CA VAL A 418 -31.72 -14.25 22.50
C VAL A 418 -32.23 -15.37 23.42
N ASN A 419 -31.77 -15.40 24.66
CA ASN A 419 -32.55 -16.04 25.72
C ASN A 419 -33.32 -14.94 26.45
N SER A 420 -34.51 -14.65 25.92
CA SER A 420 -35.57 -13.96 26.64
C SER A 420 -35.99 -14.81 27.83
N SER A 421 -35.37 -14.59 28.99
CA SER A 421 -35.87 -15.09 30.27
C SER A 421 -36.00 -13.92 31.24
N SER A 422 -37.24 -13.47 31.36
CA SER A 422 -37.75 -12.63 32.44
C SER A 422 -37.45 -13.24 33.81
N SER A 423 -36.70 -12.53 34.65
CA SER A 423 -36.81 -12.66 36.10
C SER A 423 -36.26 -11.42 36.80
N SER A 424 -37.18 -10.67 37.39
CA SER A 424 -36.98 -9.58 38.34
C SER A 424 -36.46 -10.09 39.68
N SER A 425 -35.43 -9.43 40.23
CA SER A 425 -35.38 -8.95 41.63
C SER A 425 -34.02 -8.29 41.87
N GLY A 426 -34.03 -7.02 42.30
CA GLY A 426 -32.84 -6.21 42.43
C GLY A 426 -32.10 -6.31 43.76
N SER A 427 -30.86 -5.83 43.77
CA SER A 427 -30.32 -4.99 44.83
C SER A 427 -29.04 -4.28 44.35
N ASN A 428 -29.02 -2.97 44.59
CA ASN A 428 -28.01 -1.95 44.29
C ASN A 428 -26.52 -2.37 44.35
N ASN A 429 -25.76 -1.97 43.33
CA ASN A 429 -24.56 -1.16 43.56
C ASN A 429 -24.16 -0.33 42.31
N SER A 430 -23.59 0.83 42.57
CA SER A 430 -23.25 1.93 41.65
C SER A 430 -22.30 1.57 40.51
N GLY A 431 -22.66 1.95 39.27
CA GLY A 431 -21.78 1.88 38.10
C GLY A 431 -22.42 2.58 36.90
N GLY A 432 -21.67 3.49 36.25
CA GLY A 432 -22.15 4.39 35.20
C GLY A 432 -22.81 3.66 34.03
N GLY A 433 -23.99 4.17 33.63
CA GLY A 433 -24.80 3.62 32.55
C GLY A 433 -24.16 3.82 31.18
N GLY A 434 -23.47 2.80 30.69
CA GLY A 434 -23.14 2.65 29.28
C GLY A 434 -24.34 2.09 28.53
N ILE A 435 -24.92 2.89 27.63
CA ILE A 435 -25.95 2.45 26.69
C ILE A 435 -25.33 1.39 25.76
N SER A 436 -25.99 0.24 25.58
CA SER A 436 -25.46 -0.84 24.72
C SER A 436 -25.30 -0.35 23.27
N LYS A 437 -24.27 -0.83 22.56
CA LYS A 437 -23.92 -0.35 21.21
C LYS A 437 -25.05 -0.48 20.19
N ALA A 438 -25.97 -1.44 20.38
CA ALA A 438 -27.17 -1.57 19.57
C ALA A 438 -28.16 -0.40 19.78
N VAL A 439 -28.32 0.06 21.03
CA VAL A 439 -29.18 1.19 21.38
C VAL A 439 -28.54 2.52 20.93
N ALA A 440 -27.20 2.64 20.98
CA ALA A 440 -26.49 3.80 20.44
C ALA A 440 -26.67 3.96 18.91
N GLY A 441 -26.70 2.84 18.16
CA GLY A 441 -27.00 2.85 16.72
C GLY A 441 -28.42 3.33 16.40
N VAL A 442 -29.41 2.92 17.21
CA VAL A 442 -30.80 3.38 17.06
C VAL A 442 -30.95 4.85 17.42
N ILE A 443 -30.28 5.32 18.48
CA ILE A 443 -30.29 6.74 18.87
C ILE A 443 -29.62 7.59 17.77
N GLY A 444 -28.49 7.16 17.22
CA GLY A 444 -27.82 7.85 16.11
C GLY A 444 -28.69 7.94 14.84
N ALA A 445 -29.40 6.87 14.50
CA ALA A 445 -30.34 6.86 13.39
C ALA A 445 -31.54 7.80 13.62
N MET A 446 -32.09 7.85 14.83
CA MET A 446 -33.21 8.74 15.16
C MET A 446 -32.81 10.22 15.18
N VAL A 447 -31.61 10.53 15.68
CA VAL A 447 -31.09 11.91 15.72
C VAL A 447 -30.79 12.42 14.31
N THR A 448 -30.17 11.60 13.46
CA THR A 448 -29.93 11.99 12.06
C THR A 448 -31.23 12.19 11.28
N LEU A 449 -32.24 11.35 11.51
CA LEU A 449 -33.56 11.52 10.92
C LEU A 449 -34.25 12.81 11.40
N ALA A 450 -34.12 13.14 12.69
CA ALA A 450 -34.65 14.38 13.25
C ALA A 450 -33.95 15.63 12.69
N VAL A 451 -32.62 15.57 12.47
CA VAL A 451 -31.85 16.68 11.87
C VAL A 451 -32.23 16.89 10.41
N ILE A 452 -32.35 15.80 9.63
CA ILE A 452 -32.75 15.88 8.21
C ILE A 452 -34.17 16.42 8.08
N LEU A 453 -35.14 15.87 8.83
CA LEU A 453 -36.51 16.38 8.83
C LEU A 453 -36.59 17.81 9.34
N GLY A 454 -35.77 18.18 10.33
CA GLY A 454 -35.65 19.54 10.83
C GLY A 454 -35.13 20.51 9.76
N ALA A 455 -34.10 20.13 9.02
CA ALA A 455 -33.54 20.92 7.92
C ALA A 455 -34.55 21.05 6.76
N GLU A 456 -35.24 19.98 6.38
CA GLU A 456 -36.30 20.00 5.35
C GLU A 456 -37.46 20.92 5.76
N LEU A 457 -37.90 20.87 7.01
CA LEU A 457 -38.94 21.76 7.54
C LEU A 457 -38.51 23.23 7.50
N LEU A 458 -37.25 23.52 7.82
CA LEU A 458 -36.69 24.87 7.80
C LEU A 458 -36.61 25.42 6.37
N ILE A 459 -36.23 24.59 5.40
CA ILE A 459 -36.24 24.93 3.97
C ILE A 459 -37.66 25.23 3.48
N LEU A 460 -38.67 24.43 3.89
CA LEU A 460 -40.06 24.67 3.53
C LEU A 460 -40.61 25.99 4.12
N LEU A 461 -40.26 26.31 5.37
CA LEU A 461 -40.69 27.53 6.06
C LEU A 461 -40.04 28.80 5.50
N VAL A 462 -38.73 28.78 5.25
CA VAL A 462 -37.99 29.96 4.71
C VAL A 462 -38.23 30.12 3.21
N GLY A 463 -38.40 29.03 2.47
CA GLY A 463 -38.66 29.03 1.03
C GLY A 463 -40.12 29.32 0.63
N GLY A 464 -41.05 29.44 1.59
CA GLY A 464 -42.45 29.75 1.32
C GLY A 464 -43.25 28.62 0.66
N TYR A 465 -42.74 27.39 0.68
CA TYR A 465 -43.37 26.24 0.03
C TYR A 465 -44.44 25.61 0.92
N ARG A 466 -45.62 25.29 0.36
CA ARG A 466 -46.70 24.57 1.07
C ARG A 466 -46.79 23.14 0.56
N LEU A 467 -46.86 22.17 1.48
CA LEU A 467 -47.15 20.78 1.15
C LEU A 467 -48.62 20.65 0.70
N VAL A 468 -48.83 20.27 -0.56
CA VAL A 468 -50.17 20.04 -1.13
C VAL A 468 -50.39 18.55 -1.33
N SER A 469 -51.50 18.04 -0.80
CA SER A 469 -51.93 16.66 -1.01
C SER A 469 -52.19 16.39 -2.49
N LYS A 470 -51.60 15.31 -3.02
CA LYS A 470 -51.79 14.84 -4.41
C LYS A 470 -53.26 14.62 -4.77
N LYS A 471 -54.13 14.32 -3.78
CA LYS A 471 -55.59 14.19 -3.96
C LYS A 471 -56.30 15.53 -4.21
N ARG A 472 -55.73 16.66 -3.78
CA ARG A 472 -56.27 18.00 -4.06
C ARG A 472 -55.85 18.54 -5.44
N LEU A 473 -54.73 18.07 -5.99
CA LEU A 473 -54.25 18.45 -7.32
C LEU A 473 -54.97 17.70 -8.45
N ALA A 474 -55.55 16.53 -8.18
CA ALA A 474 -56.31 15.74 -9.14
C ALA A 474 -57.81 16.13 -9.25
N GLY A 475 -58.30 17.04 -8.40
CA GLY A 475 -59.71 17.45 -8.35
C GLY A 475 -60.09 18.62 -9.26
N THR A 476 -59.14 19.19 -10.00
CA THR A 476 -59.38 20.39 -10.83
C THR A 476 -58.77 20.20 -12.21
N SER A 477 -59.48 19.49 -13.09
CA SER A 477 -59.28 19.58 -14.54
C SER A 477 -60.65 19.48 -15.21
N PRO A 478 -61.10 20.53 -15.92
CA PRO A 478 -62.35 20.50 -16.64
C PRO A 478 -62.19 19.75 -17.96
N GLU A 479 -63.25 19.00 -18.23
CA GLU A 479 -63.67 18.27 -19.41
C GLU A 479 -63.41 19.02 -20.73
N SER A 480 -62.74 18.38 -21.70
CA SER A 480 -62.64 18.83 -23.09
C SER A 480 -63.66 18.09 -23.96
N SER A 481 -64.46 18.85 -24.70
CA SER A 481 -65.38 18.35 -25.72
C SER A 481 -64.72 18.36 -27.11
N VAL A 482 -64.78 17.18 -27.73
CA VAL A 482 -64.99 16.86 -29.17
C VAL A 482 -64.13 17.53 -30.25
N GLY A 483 -63.46 16.68 -31.06
CA GLY A 483 -62.93 17.05 -32.38
C GLY A 483 -62.25 15.91 -33.16
N SER A 484 -63.05 15.12 -33.88
CA SER A 484 -62.82 14.27 -35.08
C SER A 484 -61.40 14.09 -35.70
N GLY A 485 -61.06 12.87 -36.14
CA GLY A 485 -60.05 12.68 -37.19
C GLY A 485 -59.36 11.31 -37.33
N ALA A 486 -60.01 10.40 -38.07
CA ALA A 486 -59.53 9.25 -38.85
C ALA A 486 -58.03 8.80 -38.89
N ASN A 487 -57.84 7.51 -38.58
CA ASN A 487 -57.27 6.42 -39.42
C ASN A 487 -55.75 6.29 -39.74
N ALA A 488 -55.33 5.02 -39.71
CA ALA A 488 -54.28 4.32 -40.47
C ALA A 488 -52.84 4.19 -39.90
N GLY A 489 -52.46 2.92 -39.65
CA GLY A 489 -51.20 2.31 -40.12
C GLY A 489 -49.97 2.38 -39.20
N GLY A 490 -49.51 1.22 -38.69
CA GLY A 490 -48.16 1.07 -38.11
C GLY A 490 -47.06 1.01 -39.18
N PRO A 491 -45.90 0.35 -38.96
CA PRO A 491 -45.22 -0.01 -37.71
C PRO A 491 -43.70 0.34 -37.70
N LYS A 492 -43.02 0.02 -36.58
CA LYS A 492 -41.59 -0.33 -36.43
C LYS A 492 -40.50 0.67 -36.88
N ALA A 493 -39.73 1.15 -35.90
CA ALA A 493 -38.34 0.72 -35.66
C ALA A 493 -38.02 0.92 -34.18
#